data_AF-X1QIB2-F1
#
_entry.id   AF-X1QIB2-F1
#
_cell.length_a   1.000
_cell.length_b   1.000
_cell.length_c   1.000
_cell.angle_alpha   90.00
_cell.angle_beta   90.00
_cell.angle_gamma   90.00
#
_symmetry.space_group_name_H-M   'P 1'
#
loop_
_entity.id
_entity.type
_entity.pdbx_description
1 polymer ?
#
loop_
_entity_poly.entity_id
_entity_poly.type
_entity_poly.pdbx_seq_one_letter_code
_entity_poly.pdbx_strand_id
1 'polypeptide(L)'
;MYYSKEAEQSTLGSCLLNKEALLTTIENLKPEDFYATNHQIIYGIMLELFHNNTAIDTVSVSNKLGEVGYLIELTNSVPTVENIETYNQIVKKKSQQRKIWGILEKVKGGKLELDIALNEIEDIPDIKVNDATFRDILHNTLDNSLLGTAYQYKIHELNRYLGGIDKGELCTIGGWTSQ
;
A
#
# COMPACT_ATOMS: atom_id res chain seq x y z
N MET A 1 1.32 8.22 -3.33
CA MET A 1 0.52 7.49 -2.32
C MET A 1 0.68 5.99 -2.57
N TYR A 2 0.76 5.15 -1.53
CA TYR A 2 1.13 3.73 -1.69
C TYR A 2 -0.04 2.87 -2.21
N TYR A 3 -0.13 2.67 -3.52
CA TYR A 3 -1.07 1.73 -4.16
C TYR A 3 -0.51 1.25 -5.51
N SER A 4 -1.13 0.20 -6.08
CA SER A 4 -0.92 -0.22 -7.47
C SER A 4 -2.28 -0.51 -8.07
N LYS A 5 -2.67 0.28 -9.08
CA LYS A 5 -3.97 0.15 -9.73
C LYS A 5 -4.06 -1.17 -10.48
N GLU A 6 -2.98 -1.55 -11.15
CA GLU A 6 -2.87 -2.76 -11.96
C GLU A 6 -3.03 -4.01 -11.10
N ALA A 7 -2.42 -4.03 -9.91
CA ALA A 7 -2.57 -5.14 -8.97
C ALA A 7 -4.01 -5.23 -8.45
N GLU A 8 -4.63 -4.12 -8.05
CA GLU A 8 -6.01 -4.11 -7.57
C GLU A 8 -6.99 -4.57 -8.66
N GLN A 9 -6.82 -4.08 -9.90
CA GLN A 9 -7.66 -4.48 -11.03
C GLN A 9 -7.47 -5.95 -11.37
N SER A 10 -6.22 -6.44 -11.37
CA SER A 10 -5.91 -7.85 -11.63
C SER A 10 -6.47 -8.77 -10.55
N THR A 11 -6.44 -8.37 -9.28
CA THR A 11 -7.04 -9.13 -8.17
C THR A 11 -8.56 -9.23 -8.34
N LEU A 12 -9.26 -8.10 -8.54
CA LEU A 12 -10.72 -8.11 -8.68
C LEU A 12 -11.17 -8.85 -9.95
N GLY A 13 -10.49 -8.63 -11.07
CA GLY A 13 -10.76 -9.35 -12.31
C GLY A 13 -10.55 -10.85 -12.14
N SER A 14 -9.48 -11.27 -11.46
CA SER A 14 -9.23 -12.70 -11.21
C SER A 14 -10.32 -13.32 -10.34
N CYS A 15 -10.81 -12.59 -9.34
CA CYS A 15 -11.93 -13.03 -8.49
C CYS A 15 -13.24 -13.21 -9.28
N LEU A 16 -13.49 -12.38 -10.31
CA LEU A 16 -14.65 -12.52 -11.20
C LEU A 16 -14.53 -13.70 -12.15
N LEU A 17 -13.30 -14.05 -12.55
CA LEU A 17 -13.04 -15.11 -13.53
C LEU A 17 -12.96 -16.50 -12.89
N ASN A 18 -12.44 -16.60 -11.66
CA ASN A 18 -12.23 -17.88 -11.00
C ASN A 18 -12.60 -17.82 -9.50
N LYS A 19 -13.42 -18.77 -9.06
CA LYS A 19 -13.83 -18.93 -7.67
C LYS A 19 -12.65 -19.28 -6.74
N GLU A 20 -11.67 -20.05 -7.20
CA GLU A 20 -10.48 -20.37 -6.40
C GLU A 20 -9.66 -19.11 -6.13
N ALA A 21 -9.50 -18.25 -7.13
CA ALA A 21 -8.82 -16.97 -6.97
C ALA A 21 -9.52 -16.09 -5.91
N LEU A 22 -10.85 -16.07 -5.91
CA LEU A 22 -11.61 -15.39 -4.86
C LEU A 22 -11.32 -15.98 -3.48
N LEU A 23 -11.34 -17.30 -3.30
CA LEU A 23 -11.07 -17.94 -2.01
C LEU A 23 -9.69 -17.53 -1.47
N THR A 24 -8.66 -17.60 -2.32
CA THR A 24 -7.31 -17.13 -1.98
C THR A 24 -7.29 -15.65 -1.60
N THR A 25 -8.06 -14.81 -2.29
CA THR A 25 -8.15 -13.38 -1.95
C THR A 25 -8.88 -13.13 -0.63
N ILE A 26 -9.93 -13.89 -0.30
CA ILE A 26 -10.67 -13.79 0.97
C ILE A 26 -9.78 -14.09 2.18
N GLU A 27 -8.86 -15.06 2.04
CA GLU A 27 -7.94 -15.41 3.12
C GLU A 27 -6.92 -14.31 3.40
N ASN A 28 -6.52 -13.55 2.36
CA ASN A 28 -5.40 -12.62 2.43
C ASN A 28 -5.80 -11.14 2.57
N LEU A 29 -6.91 -10.73 1.95
CA LEU A 29 -7.30 -9.33 1.82
C LEU A 29 -8.64 -9.02 2.48
N LYS A 30 -8.76 -7.78 2.96
CA LYS A 30 -10.05 -7.18 3.37
C LYS A 30 -10.43 -6.05 2.42
N PRO A 31 -11.71 -5.63 2.35
CA PRO A 31 -12.12 -4.49 1.53
C PRO A 31 -11.27 -3.23 1.78
N GLU A 32 -10.90 -2.96 3.03
CA GLU A 32 -10.11 -1.77 3.40
C GLU A 32 -8.65 -1.82 2.90
N ASP A 33 -8.19 -3.00 2.46
CA ASP A 33 -6.85 -3.14 1.89
C ASP A 33 -6.76 -2.61 0.45
N PHE A 34 -7.89 -2.39 -0.23
CA PHE A 34 -7.92 -1.70 -1.53
C PHE A 34 -7.84 -0.18 -1.34
N TYR A 35 -7.10 0.52 -2.21
CA TYR A 35 -6.99 1.97 -2.14
C TYR A 35 -8.20 2.67 -2.75
N ALA A 36 -8.67 2.22 -3.91
CA ALA A 36 -9.77 2.89 -4.61
C ALA A 36 -11.11 2.51 -3.99
N THR A 37 -11.93 3.50 -3.60
CA THR A 37 -13.25 3.29 -3.00
C THR A 37 -14.14 2.37 -3.84
N ASN A 38 -14.11 2.52 -5.16
CA ASN A 38 -14.88 1.64 -6.06
C ASN A 38 -14.45 0.18 -5.94
N HIS A 39 -13.14 -0.10 -5.80
CA HIS A 39 -12.62 -1.45 -5.59
C HIS A 39 -13.05 -2.02 -4.24
N GLN A 40 -13.06 -1.20 -3.18
CA GLN A 40 -13.56 -1.61 -1.86
C GLN A 40 -15.03 -2.05 -1.94
N ILE A 41 -15.87 -1.26 -2.62
CA ILE A 41 -17.29 -1.55 -2.80
C ILE A 41 -17.50 -2.83 -3.62
N ILE A 42 -16.80 -2.96 -4.76
CA ILE A 42 -16.89 -4.14 -5.62
C ILE A 42 -16.51 -5.40 -4.85
N TYR A 43 -15.38 -5.37 -4.12
CA TYR A 43 -14.94 -6.50 -3.31
C TYR A 43 -15.92 -6.80 -2.16
N GLY A 44 -16.47 -5.77 -1.51
CA GLY A 44 -17.50 -5.93 -0.48
C GLY A 44 -18.76 -6.64 -1.01
N ILE A 45 -19.21 -6.28 -2.22
CA ILE A 45 -20.33 -6.97 -2.89
C ILE A 45 -19.98 -8.43 -3.18
N MET A 46 -18.76 -8.72 -3.67
CA MET A 46 -18.30 -10.09 -3.91
C MET A 46 -18.33 -10.92 -2.62
N LEU A 47 -17.87 -10.37 -1.50
CA LEU A 47 -17.93 -11.03 -0.19
C LEU A 47 -19.37 -11.31 0.25
N GLU A 48 -20.28 -10.36 0.05
CA GLU A 48 -21.68 -10.56 0.42
C GLU A 48 -22.34 -11.65 -0.43
N LEU A 49 -22.07 -11.68 -1.73
CA LEU A 49 -22.54 -12.74 -2.62
C LEU A 49 -21.95 -14.10 -2.23
N PHE A 50 -20.68 -14.13 -1.81
CA PHE A 50 -20.01 -15.32 -1.30
C PHE A 50 -20.69 -15.86 -0.05
N HIS A 51 -20.99 -14.99 0.93
CA HIS A 51 -21.71 -15.37 2.14
C HIS A 51 -23.13 -15.88 1.86
N ASN A 52 -23.78 -15.35 0.83
CA ASN A 52 -25.10 -15.79 0.40
C ASN A 52 -25.08 -17.05 -0.49
N ASN A 53 -23.92 -17.72 -0.64
CA ASN A 53 -23.72 -18.88 -1.53
C ASN A 53 -24.21 -18.62 -2.98
N THR A 54 -24.16 -17.37 -3.42
CA THR A 54 -24.56 -16.97 -4.78
C THR A 54 -23.35 -17.07 -5.71
N ALA A 55 -23.59 -17.31 -7.01
CA ALA A 55 -22.53 -17.24 -8.00
C ALA A 55 -21.92 -15.82 -8.02
N ILE A 56 -20.59 -15.74 -8.11
CA ILE A 56 -19.86 -14.47 -8.14
C ILE A 56 -19.27 -14.37 -9.53
N ASP A 57 -20.04 -13.73 -10.39
CA ASP A 57 -19.73 -13.46 -11.78
C ASP A 57 -20.08 -12.01 -12.10
N THR A 58 -19.63 -11.54 -13.26
CA THR A 58 -19.84 -10.15 -13.73
C THR A 58 -21.33 -9.76 -13.73
N VAL A 59 -22.24 -10.67 -14.06
CA VAL A 59 -23.70 -10.40 -14.07
C VAL A 59 -24.23 -10.28 -12.64
N SER A 60 -23.86 -11.22 -11.77
CA SER A 60 -24.29 -11.22 -10.37
C SER A 60 -23.80 -9.98 -9.60
N VAL A 61 -22.55 -9.56 -9.83
CA VAL A 61 -21.98 -8.35 -9.22
C VAL A 61 -22.59 -7.08 -9.82
N SER A 62 -22.76 -7.02 -11.15
CA SER A 62 -23.35 -5.84 -11.81
C SER A 62 -24.81 -5.61 -11.43
N ASN A 63 -25.59 -6.67 -11.21
CA ASN A 63 -26.97 -6.56 -10.73
C ASN A 63 -27.08 -5.82 -9.38
N LYS A 64 -26.03 -5.92 -8.55
CA LYS A 64 -25.98 -5.27 -7.24
C LYS A 64 -25.34 -3.89 -7.27
N LEU A 65 -24.35 -3.71 -8.16
CA LEU A 65 -23.62 -2.45 -8.32
C LEU A 65 -24.38 -1.44 -9.19
N GLY A 66 -25.21 -1.90 -10.12
CA GLY A 66 -25.89 -1.08 -11.13
C GLY A 66 -24.98 -0.68 -12.31
N GLU A 67 -23.77 -1.23 -12.39
CA GLU A 67 -22.77 -0.89 -13.42
C GLU A 67 -22.07 -2.16 -13.93
N VAL A 68 -22.04 -2.32 -15.27
CA VAL A 68 -21.43 -3.50 -15.94
C VAL A 68 -20.10 -3.14 -16.60
N GLY A 69 -19.97 -1.91 -17.14
CA GLY A 69 -18.85 -1.51 -17.99
C GLY A 69 -17.49 -1.67 -17.30
N TYR A 70 -17.38 -1.16 -16.07
CA TYR A 70 -16.14 -1.24 -15.32
C TYR A 70 -15.75 -2.69 -14.94
N LEU A 71 -16.73 -3.55 -14.65
CA LEU A 71 -16.44 -4.95 -14.31
C LEU A 71 -15.86 -5.72 -15.50
N ILE A 72 -16.28 -5.39 -16.73
CA ILE A 72 -15.70 -5.95 -17.96
C ILE A 72 -14.24 -5.48 -18.12
N GLU A 73 -13.95 -4.20 -17.85
CA GLU A 73 -12.58 -3.68 -17.86
C GLU A 73 -11.68 -4.41 -16.86
N LEU A 74 -12.19 -4.70 -15.66
CA LEU A 74 -11.47 -5.49 -14.66
C LEU A 74 -11.12 -6.88 -15.19
N THR A 75 -12.07 -7.59 -15.79
CA THR A 75 -11.80 -8.93 -16.36
C THR A 75 -10.78 -8.89 -17.49
N ASN A 76 -10.80 -7.85 -18.32
CA ASN A 76 -9.85 -7.69 -19.44
C ASN A 76 -8.45 -7.24 -18.99
N SER A 77 -8.33 -6.68 -17.79
CA SER A 77 -7.05 -6.23 -17.24
C SER A 77 -6.19 -7.35 -16.66
N VAL A 78 -6.77 -8.55 -16.46
CA VAL A 78 -6.09 -9.70 -15.85
C VAL A 78 -5.13 -10.34 -16.86
N PRO A 79 -3.81 -10.34 -16.60
CA PRO A 79 -2.87 -11.04 -17.48
C PRO A 79 -3.01 -12.56 -17.34
N THR A 80 -3.03 -13.05 -16.10
CA THR A 80 -3.23 -14.47 -15.74
C THR A 80 -3.81 -14.59 -14.34
N VAL A 81 -4.84 -15.42 -14.20
CA VAL A 81 -5.52 -15.70 -12.93
C VAL A 81 -4.62 -16.47 -11.96
N GLU A 82 -3.69 -17.28 -12.48
CA GLU A 82 -2.75 -18.08 -11.68
C GLU A 82 -1.83 -17.24 -10.78
N ASN A 83 -1.61 -15.96 -11.13
CA ASN A 83 -0.77 -15.04 -10.37
C ASN A 83 -1.52 -14.30 -9.24
N ILE A 84 -2.74 -14.73 -8.90
CA ILE A 84 -3.59 -14.06 -7.90
C ILE A 84 -2.88 -13.85 -6.56
N GLU A 85 -2.11 -14.83 -6.10
CA GLU A 85 -1.35 -14.74 -4.85
C GLU A 85 -0.35 -13.56 -4.87
N THR A 86 0.36 -13.40 -5.99
CA THR A 86 1.29 -12.28 -6.19
C THR A 86 0.56 -10.94 -6.16
N TYR A 87 -0.58 -10.84 -6.84
CA TYR A 87 -1.37 -9.59 -6.86
C TYR A 87 -1.92 -9.25 -5.47
N ASN A 88 -2.43 -10.25 -4.75
CA ASN A 88 -2.89 -10.11 -3.37
C ASN A 88 -1.77 -9.59 -2.47
N GLN A 89 -0.57 -10.17 -2.56
CA GLN A 89 0.59 -9.72 -1.79
C GLN A 89 0.98 -8.27 -2.11
N ILE A 90 0.91 -7.85 -3.38
CA ILE A 90 1.17 -6.45 -3.76
C ILE A 90 0.16 -5.52 -3.11
N VAL A 91 -1.14 -5.82 -3.22
CA VAL A 91 -2.21 -5.01 -2.63
C VAL A 91 -2.05 -4.95 -1.10
N LYS A 92 -1.78 -6.09 -0.46
CA LYS A 92 -1.56 -6.18 0.99
C LYS A 92 -0.40 -5.32 1.45
N LYS A 93 0.75 -5.44 0.79
CA LYS A 93 1.96 -4.66 1.10
C LYS A 93 1.70 -3.16 0.95
N LYS A 94 0.98 -2.75 -0.10
CA LYS A 94 0.60 -1.35 -0.28
C LYS A 94 -0.37 -0.87 0.81
N SER A 95 -1.34 -1.69 1.22
CA SER A 95 -2.23 -1.40 2.35
C SER A 95 -1.45 -1.17 3.65
N GLN A 96 -0.53 -2.06 3.99
CA GLN A 96 0.32 -1.92 5.18
C GLN A 96 1.15 -0.63 5.14
N GLN A 97 1.76 -0.30 4.00
CA GLN A 97 2.49 0.96 3.82
C GLN A 97 1.59 2.19 4.06
N ARG A 98 0.33 2.16 3.60
CA ARG A 98 -0.63 3.24 3.87
C ARG A 98 -0.98 3.35 5.35
N LYS A 99 -1.16 2.22 6.04
CA LYS A 99 -1.45 2.20 7.49
C LYS A 99 -0.29 2.80 8.28
N ILE A 100 0.93 2.36 8.02
CA ILE A 100 2.14 2.92 8.65
C ILE A 100 2.23 4.42 8.38
N TRP A 101 2.10 4.84 7.12
CA TRP A 101 2.17 6.26 6.77
C TRP A 101 1.11 7.10 7.52
N GLY A 102 -0.12 6.60 7.63
CA GLY A 102 -1.18 7.27 8.39
C GLY A 102 -0.88 7.38 9.88
N ILE A 103 -0.21 6.39 10.48
CA ILE A 103 0.26 6.44 11.86
C ILE A 103 1.35 7.52 12.01
N LEU A 104 2.34 7.52 11.11
CA LEU A 104 3.42 8.50 11.11
C LEU A 104 2.92 9.94 10.95
N GLU A 105 1.91 10.14 10.12
CA GLU A 105 1.28 11.45 9.93
C GLU A 105 0.60 11.93 11.22
N LYS A 106 -0.06 11.04 11.97
CA LYS A 106 -0.64 11.36 13.28
C LYS A 106 0.43 11.76 14.31
N VAL A 107 1.56 11.05 14.32
CA VAL A 107 2.70 11.37 15.20
C VAL A 107 3.28 12.74 14.86
N LYS A 108 3.57 12.97 13.58
CA LYS A 108 4.08 14.27 13.10
C LYS A 108 3.12 15.42 13.39
N GLY A 109 1.82 15.17 13.32
CA GLY A 109 0.78 16.13 13.65
C GLY A 109 0.56 16.36 15.15
N GLY A 110 1.33 15.70 16.03
CA GLY A 110 1.19 15.78 17.49
C GLY A 110 -0.10 15.16 18.02
N LYS A 111 -0.79 14.34 17.21
CA LYS A 111 -2.07 13.70 17.57
C LYS A 111 -1.89 12.32 18.21
N LEU A 112 -0.67 11.77 18.15
CA LEU A 112 -0.33 10.44 18.65
C LEU A 112 1.08 10.46 19.24
N GLU A 113 1.26 9.86 20.41
CA GLU A 113 2.58 9.68 21.01
C GLU A 113 3.35 8.55 20.31
N LEU A 114 4.68 8.68 20.29
CA LEU A 114 5.57 7.77 19.57
C LEU A 114 5.42 6.31 20.06
N ASP A 115 5.31 6.10 21.37
CA ASP A 115 5.19 4.77 21.97
C ASP A 115 3.88 4.08 21.58
N ILE A 116 2.79 4.85 21.47
CA ILE A 116 1.48 4.33 21.03
C ILE A 116 1.54 3.99 19.55
N ALA A 117 2.18 4.84 18.74
CA ALA A 117 2.39 4.60 17.32
C ALA A 117 3.20 3.34 17.04
N LEU A 118 4.22 3.06 17.84
CA LEU A 118 5.05 1.85 17.72
C LEU A 118 4.24 0.58 17.99
N ASN A 119 3.42 0.58 19.05
CA ASN A 119 2.52 -0.54 19.32
C ASN A 119 1.51 -0.75 18.17
N GLU A 120 0.91 0.32 17.63
CA GLU A 120 -0.01 0.21 16.49
C GLU A 120 0.68 -0.35 15.22
N ILE A 121 1.97 -0.09 15.02
CA ILE A 121 2.75 -0.63 13.89
C ILE A 121 3.11 -2.10 14.12
N GLU A 122 3.46 -2.48 15.36
CA GLU A 122 3.77 -3.86 15.75
C GLU A 122 2.56 -4.78 15.59
N ASP A 123 1.34 -4.26 15.79
CA ASP A 123 0.09 -5.02 15.61
C ASP A 123 -0.27 -5.28 14.13
N ILE A 124 0.45 -4.70 13.16
CA ILE A 124 0.17 -4.92 11.74
C ILE A 124 0.62 -6.35 11.34
N PRO A 125 -0.29 -7.20 10.82
CA PRO A 125 0.03 -8.58 10.43
C PRO A 125 1.16 -8.66 9.40
N ASP A 126 1.97 -9.72 9.45
CA ASP A 126 3.11 -10.01 8.57
C ASP A 126 4.30 -9.04 8.62
N ILE A 127 4.28 -8.05 9.52
CA ILE A 127 5.50 -7.32 9.87
C ILE A 127 6.23 -8.16 10.93
N LYS A 128 7.07 -9.10 10.50
CA LYS A 128 8.01 -9.80 11.41
C LYS A 128 9.11 -8.82 11.82
N VAL A 129 8.90 -8.17 12.95
CA VAL A 129 9.88 -7.32 13.58
C VAL A 129 10.85 -8.21 14.35
N ASN A 130 12.15 -8.22 13.99
CA ASN A 130 13.16 -8.71 14.92
C ASN A 130 13.32 -7.64 16.01
N ASP A 131 12.81 -7.97 17.21
CA ASP A 131 12.56 -7.04 18.33
C ASP A 131 13.72 -6.10 18.69
N ALA A 132 14.98 -6.54 18.52
CA ALA A 132 16.14 -5.74 18.91
C ALA A 132 16.56 -4.71 17.85
N THR A 133 16.31 -4.95 16.56
CA THR A 133 16.92 -4.15 15.48
C THR A 133 15.97 -3.11 14.91
N PHE A 134 14.68 -3.42 14.82
CA PHE A 134 13.73 -2.51 14.18
C PHE A 134 13.21 -1.43 15.12
N ARG A 135 13.07 -1.69 16.43
CA ARG A 135 12.80 -0.61 17.41
C ARG A 135 13.90 0.42 17.34
N ASP A 136 15.16 0.01 17.37
CA ASP A 136 16.29 0.92 17.24
C ASP A 136 16.33 1.61 15.87
N ILE A 137 16.06 0.90 14.76
CA ILE A 137 16.01 1.52 13.42
C ILE A 137 14.84 2.48 13.29
N LEU A 138 13.65 2.16 13.80
CA LEU A 138 12.47 3.01 13.74
C LEU A 138 12.61 4.20 14.69
N HIS A 139 13.04 4.00 15.93
CA HIS A 139 13.35 5.09 16.86
C HIS A 139 14.38 6.03 16.23
N ASN A 140 15.48 5.50 15.68
CA ASN A 140 16.47 6.33 14.98
C ASN A 140 15.90 7.00 13.71
N THR A 141 15.07 6.31 12.92
CA THR A 141 14.51 6.88 11.69
C THR A 141 13.46 7.94 11.99
N LEU A 142 12.68 7.78 13.05
CA LEU A 142 11.65 8.72 13.49
C LEU A 142 12.28 9.92 14.19
N ASP A 143 13.27 9.71 15.06
CA ASP A 143 14.06 10.79 15.64
C ASP A 143 14.77 11.60 14.56
N ASN A 144 15.39 10.94 13.57
CA ASN A 144 16.01 11.62 12.43
C ASN A 144 14.99 12.31 11.51
N SER A 145 13.80 11.72 11.30
CA SER A 145 12.70 12.33 10.53
C SER A 145 12.14 13.58 11.20
N LEU A 146 12.24 13.70 12.53
CA LEU A 146 11.78 14.85 13.30
C LEU A 146 12.82 15.98 13.36
N LEU A 147 14.11 15.67 13.12
CA LEU A 147 15.22 16.61 13.21
C LEU A 147 15.45 17.47 11.96
N GLY A 148 14.76 17.18 10.86
CA GLY A 148 15.03 17.83 9.56
C GLY A 148 16.37 17.38 8.97
N THR A 149 16.73 17.93 7.80
CA THR A 149 17.91 17.45 7.09
C THR A 149 19.20 17.78 7.83
N ALA A 150 20.08 16.79 7.94
CA ALA A 150 21.30 16.90 8.76
C ALA A 150 22.28 17.97 8.27
N TYR A 151 22.24 18.28 6.97
CA TYR A 151 23.02 19.35 6.38
C TYR A 151 22.23 20.09 5.30
N GLN A 152 22.14 21.42 5.45
CA GLN A 152 21.65 22.30 4.39
C GLN A 152 22.84 22.90 3.63
N TYR A 153 22.80 22.83 2.30
CA TYR A 153 23.78 23.47 1.44
C TYR A 153 23.73 25.00 1.62
N LYS A 154 24.85 25.70 1.43
CA LYS A 154 24.85 27.19 1.39
C LYS A 154 24.18 27.76 0.13
N ILE A 155 23.66 26.90 -0.75
CA ILE A 155 23.03 27.26 -2.01
C ILE A 155 21.53 27.00 -1.87
N HIS A 156 20.74 28.08 -1.75
CA HIS A 156 19.30 28.00 -1.50
C HIS A 156 18.53 27.24 -2.58
N GLU A 157 18.96 27.34 -3.84
CA GLU A 157 18.31 26.63 -4.94
C GLU A 157 18.49 25.12 -4.83
N LEU A 158 19.69 24.66 -4.47
CA LEU A 158 19.96 23.23 -4.25
C LEU A 158 19.16 22.69 -3.05
N ASN A 159 19.05 23.45 -1.96
CA ASN A 159 18.19 23.06 -0.83
C ASN A 159 16.72 22.94 -1.24
N ARG A 160 16.24 23.81 -2.14
CA ARG A 160 14.86 23.74 -2.63
C ARG A 160 14.60 22.47 -3.45
N TYR A 161 15.58 22.01 -4.23
CA TYR A 161 15.43 20.82 -5.07
C TYR A 161 15.73 19.51 -4.33
N LEU A 162 16.69 19.51 -3.41
CA LEU A 162 17.20 18.29 -2.76
C LEU A 162 16.76 18.16 -1.30
N GLY A 163 16.25 19.23 -0.67
CA GLY A 163 15.87 19.24 0.75
C GLY A 163 17.03 19.30 1.74
N GLY A 164 18.27 19.01 1.29
CA GLY A 164 19.48 18.95 2.11
C GLY A 164 20.24 17.64 1.84
N ILE A 165 21.06 17.20 2.79
CA ILE A 165 21.62 15.84 2.87
C ILE A 165 21.31 15.27 4.24
N ASP A 166 20.83 14.04 4.28
CA ASP A 166 20.63 13.28 5.52
C ASP A 166 21.88 12.50 5.94
N LYS A 167 22.01 12.23 7.25
CA LYS A 167 23.12 11.43 7.77
C LYS A 167 23.07 10.02 7.20
N GLY A 168 24.13 9.61 6.51
CA GLY A 168 24.26 8.29 5.88
C GLY A 168 24.01 8.27 4.38
N GLU A 169 23.58 9.38 3.78
CA GLU A 169 23.48 9.49 2.32
C GLU A 169 24.86 9.63 1.67
N LEU A 170 25.07 8.89 0.58
CA LEU A 170 26.25 9.02 -0.27
C LEU A 170 25.93 9.93 -1.46
N CYS A 171 26.45 11.15 -1.45
CA CYS A 171 26.34 12.07 -2.57
C CYS A 171 27.59 11.99 -3.45
N THR A 172 27.41 11.70 -4.75
CA THR A 172 28.49 11.71 -5.73
C THR A 172 28.35 12.91 -6.67
N ILE A 173 29.42 13.69 -6.82
CA ILE A 173 29.47 14.86 -7.71
C ILE A 173 30.52 14.59 -8.78
N GLY A 174 30.08 14.41 -10.02
CA GLY A 174 30.95 14.27 -11.18
C GLY A 174 30.99 15.58 -11.97
N GLY A 175 32.18 16.04 -12.34
CA GLY A 175 32.38 17.21 -13.17
C GLY A 175 33.51 16.99 -14.17
N TRP A 176 33.42 17.64 -15.32
CA TRP A 176 34.49 17.66 -16.31
C TRP A 176 35.47 18.79 -15.98
N THR A 177 36.77 18.56 -16.20
CA THR A 177 37.77 19.62 -16.07
C THR A 177 37.64 20.56 -17.27
N SER A 178 37.34 21.83 -17.02
CA SER A 178 37.43 22.88 -18.03
C SER A 178 38.89 23.08 -18.43
N GLN A 179 39.20 22.88 -19.72
CA GLN A 179 40.49 23.23 -20.33
C GLN A 179 40.76 24.73 -20.25
#